data_AF-A0A6N2LNW9-F1
#
_entry.id   AF-A0A6N2LNW9-F1
#
_cell.length_a   1.000
_cell.length_b   1.000
_cell.length_c   1.000
_cell.angle_alpha   90.00
_cell.angle_beta   90.00
_cell.angle_gamma   90.00
#
_symmetry.space_group_name_H-M   'P 1'
#
loop_
_entity.id
_entity.type
_entity.pdbx_description
1 polymer ?
#
loop_
_entity_poly.entity_id
_entity_poly.type
_entity_poly.pdbx_seq_one_letter_code
_entity_poly.pdbx_strand_id
1 'polypeptide(L)'
;MATKSKPASSLSSPNSTSRKTSWPFFTVLLTVLSPVLVATLVYQLDSFEPAHFPIHELTQPPLKALKKNDHMLQGSELVGFKQLIGPEDIAYDSNSGVIYTSCADGWVKRVTINDSVADTIVENWVNTGGRPLGLALGHDNEVIVADAYKISGEGEVELLADEAEGVKFNLTDAVDIAEDGTIYFTDASYKYSLHEFLWDILEGKPYGRAMSYDPVTKETKVLAHDLYFANGIAVSPDQQYVVSKNSGVFIVDLEGKPTEHYCDLGLALISSGIKIGNHIYCGSLLYPYIVRLDVTEHPARATV
;
A
#
# COMPACT_ATOMS: atom_id res chain seq x y z
N MET A 1 -10.70 -110.15 26.12
CA MET A 1 -12.13 -109.86 26.25
C MET A 1 -12.40 -108.51 25.58
N ALA A 2 -13.20 -108.54 24.51
CA ALA A 2 -13.83 -107.42 23.79
C ALA A 2 -12.96 -106.21 23.35
N THR A 3 -12.53 -106.31 22.10
CA THR A 3 -12.21 -105.23 21.15
C THR A 3 -13.29 -104.14 21.08
N LYS A 4 -12.89 -102.86 21.05
CA LYS A 4 -13.74 -101.75 20.57
C LYS A 4 -13.13 -101.12 19.32
N SER A 5 -13.98 -101.08 18.31
CA SER A 5 -13.80 -100.68 16.93
C SER A 5 -13.49 -99.19 16.75
N LYS A 6 -12.65 -98.88 15.76
CA LYS A 6 -12.61 -97.59 15.06
C LYS A 6 -12.45 -97.86 13.57
N PRO A 7 -13.40 -97.43 12.72
CA PRO A 7 -13.12 -97.28 11.31
C PRO A 7 -12.82 -95.82 10.95
N ALA A 8 -11.68 -95.67 10.29
CA ALA A 8 -11.44 -95.00 9.02
C ALA A 8 -12.12 -93.66 8.65
N SER A 9 -11.22 -92.81 8.18
CA SER A 9 -11.30 -91.50 7.53
C SER A 9 -12.00 -91.45 6.16
N SER A 10 -12.24 -90.19 5.74
CA SER A 10 -12.37 -89.62 4.37
C SER A 10 -13.81 -89.24 4.00
N LEU A 11 -14.14 -88.08 3.41
CA LEU A 11 -13.39 -86.99 2.75
C LEU A 11 -13.97 -85.63 3.22
N SER A 12 -13.15 -84.59 3.36
CA SER A 12 -13.62 -83.21 3.29
C SER A 12 -12.86 -82.47 2.18
N SER A 13 -13.62 -81.82 1.30
CA SER A 13 -13.18 -81.02 0.17
C SER A 13 -12.49 -79.73 0.62
N PRO A 14 -11.60 -79.14 -0.20
CA PRO A 14 -10.88 -77.93 0.19
C PRO A 14 -11.76 -76.70 -0.05
N ASN A 15 -12.07 -75.95 1.02
CA ASN A 15 -12.61 -74.60 0.87
C ASN A 15 -11.49 -73.69 0.34
N SER A 16 -11.72 -73.10 -0.83
CA SER A 16 -10.87 -72.05 -1.40
C SER A 16 -10.83 -70.86 -0.45
N THR A 17 -9.66 -70.51 0.06
CA THR A 17 -9.43 -69.25 0.75
C THR A 17 -9.37 -68.12 -0.29
N SER A 18 -10.51 -67.45 -0.48
CA SER A 18 -10.57 -66.17 -1.18
C SER A 18 -9.71 -65.17 -0.41
N ARG A 19 -8.53 -64.82 -0.96
CA ARG A 19 -7.78 -63.62 -0.56
C ARG A 19 -8.64 -62.41 -0.94
N LYS A 20 -9.41 -61.90 0.03
CA LYS A 20 -10.01 -60.56 -0.07
C LYS A 20 -8.85 -59.56 -0.11
N THR A 21 -8.52 -59.12 -1.31
CA THR A 21 -7.56 -58.03 -1.56
C THR A 21 -8.05 -56.79 -0.82
N SER A 22 -7.25 -56.28 0.10
CA SER A 22 -7.46 -55.03 0.87
C SER A 22 -7.43 -53.76 -0.01
N TRP A 23 -7.41 -53.93 -1.32
CA TRP A 23 -7.28 -52.89 -2.33
C TRP A 23 -8.34 -51.78 -2.24
N PRO A 24 -9.65 -52.02 -2.00
CA PRO A 24 -10.64 -50.95 -2.06
C PRO A 24 -10.60 -50.03 -0.83
N PHE A 25 -10.16 -50.53 0.33
CA PHE A 25 -10.04 -49.69 1.53
C PHE A 25 -8.87 -48.73 1.43
N PHE A 26 -7.73 -49.19 0.90
CA PHE A 26 -6.55 -48.34 0.72
C PHE A 26 -6.77 -47.26 -0.33
N THR A 27 -7.44 -47.56 -1.45
CA THR A 27 -7.76 -46.53 -2.46
C THR A 27 -8.75 -45.50 -1.93
N VAL A 28 -9.81 -45.91 -1.23
CA VAL A 28 -10.78 -44.96 -0.65
C VAL A 28 -10.11 -44.06 0.40
N LEU A 29 -9.27 -44.63 1.26
CA LEU A 29 -8.51 -43.88 2.26
C LEU A 29 -7.55 -42.86 1.61
N LEU A 30 -6.83 -43.25 0.57
CA LEU A 30 -5.93 -42.37 -0.19
C LEU A 30 -6.70 -41.24 -0.91
N THR A 31 -7.89 -41.52 -1.46
CA THR A 31 -8.71 -40.50 -2.15
C THR A 31 -9.28 -39.44 -1.21
N VAL A 32 -9.47 -39.77 0.08
CA VAL A 32 -9.98 -38.82 1.09
C VAL A 32 -8.83 -38.10 1.79
N LEU A 33 -7.76 -38.81 2.14
CA LEU A 33 -6.62 -38.22 2.84
C LEU A 33 -5.73 -37.38 1.93
N SER A 34 -5.61 -37.70 0.63
CA SER A 34 -4.77 -36.92 -0.29
C SER A 34 -5.25 -35.48 -0.46
N PRO A 35 -6.54 -35.17 -0.75
CA PRO A 35 -7.02 -33.79 -0.81
C PRO A 35 -6.86 -33.05 0.51
N VAL A 36 -7.09 -33.74 1.65
CA VAL A 36 -6.89 -33.14 2.98
C VAL A 36 -5.42 -32.81 3.18
N LEU A 37 -4.50 -33.74 2.91
CA LEU A 37 -3.06 -33.52 3.04
C LEU A 37 -2.58 -32.41 2.12
N VAL A 38 -3.03 -32.39 0.86
CA VAL A 38 -2.72 -31.32 -0.11
C VAL A 38 -3.26 -29.99 0.39
N ALA A 39 -4.52 -29.92 0.86
CA ALA A 39 -5.09 -28.71 1.43
C ALA A 39 -4.33 -28.26 2.68
N THR A 40 -3.88 -29.19 3.52
CA THR A 40 -3.08 -28.87 4.72
C THR A 40 -1.69 -28.36 4.33
N LEU A 41 -1.06 -28.95 3.31
CA LEU A 41 0.23 -28.48 2.79
C LEU A 41 0.11 -27.09 2.16
N VAL A 42 -0.95 -26.88 1.36
CA VAL A 42 -1.25 -25.58 0.74
C VAL A 42 -1.52 -24.53 1.82
N TYR A 43 -2.27 -24.88 2.87
CA TYR A 43 -2.52 -24.00 4.01
C TYR A 43 -1.26 -23.72 4.84
N GLN A 44 -0.38 -24.71 5.02
CA GLN A 44 0.90 -24.50 5.71
C GLN A 44 1.93 -23.70 4.89
N LEU A 45 1.76 -23.66 3.57
CA LEU A 45 2.53 -22.80 2.68
C LEU A 45 1.93 -21.40 2.55
N ASP A 46 0.70 -21.20 3.02
CA ASP A 46 0.08 -19.88 3.06
C ASP A 46 0.76 -19.07 4.17
N SER A 47 1.36 -17.96 3.77
CA SER A 47 2.03 -17.05 4.70
C SER A 47 1.07 -16.05 5.34
N PHE A 48 -0.21 -16.05 4.95
CA PHE A 48 -1.25 -15.18 5.48
C PHE A 48 -1.71 -15.64 6.87
N GLU A 49 -1.42 -14.85 7.90
CA GLU A 49 -1.82 -15.14 9.27
C GLU A 49 -2.42 -13.86 9.89
N PRO A 50 -3.76 -13.70 9.86
CA PRO A 50 -4.41 -12.47 10.25
C PRO A 50 -4.26 -12.19 11.74
N ALA A 51 -3.99 -10.94 12.08
CA ALA A 51 -3.94 -10.45 13.44
C ALA A 51 -5.29 -10.59 14.14
N HIS A 52 -5.23 -10.61 15.46
CA HIS A 52 -6.43 -10.64 16.28
C HIS A 52 -7.20 -9.33 16.09
N PHE A 53 -8.51 -9.45 15.85
CA PHE A 53 -9.37 -8.31 15.55
C PHE A 53 -9.33 -7.27 16.69
N PRO A 54 -8.80 -6.05 16.47
CA PRO A 54 -8.57 -5.09 17.54
C PRO A 54 -9.84 -4.29 17.84
N ILE A 55 -10.76 -4.89 18.60
CA ILE A 55 -12.05 -4.27 18.98
C ILE A 55 -11.85 -2.89 19.64
N HIS A 56 -10.76 -2.71 20.39
CA HIS A 56 -10.48 -1.48 21.14
C HIS A 56 -10.00 -0.32 20.25
N GLU A 57 -9.35 -0.59 19.12
CA GLU A 57 -8.90 0.46 18.20
C GLU A 57 -10.05 0.95 17.31
N LEU A 58 -10.91 0.03 16.87
CA LEU A 58 -12.13 0.36 16.11
C LEU A 58 -13.16 1.16 16.92
N THR A 59 -13.03 1.20 18.25
CA THR A 59 -13.87 2.01 19.12
C THR A 59 -13.27 3.37 19.45
N GLN A 60 -12.04 3.66 18.98
CA GLN A 60 -11.52 5.02 19.07
C GLN A 60 -12.32 5.94 18.15
N PRO A 61 -12.75 7.12 18.65
CA PRO A 61 -13.46 8.06 17.82
C PRO A 61 -12.56 8.51 16.66
N PRO A 62 -13.08 8.55 15.42
CA PRO A 62 -12.29 8.99 14.28
C PRO A 62 -11.78 10.41 14.49
N LEU A 63 -10.65 10.72 13.86
CA LEU A 63 -10.06 12.06 13.87
C LEU A 63 -11.13 13.09 13.46
N LYS A 64 -11.52 13.98 14.39
CA LYS A 64 -12.60 14.94 14.17
C LYS A 64 -12.03 16.33 13.93
N ALA A 65 -12.20 16.84 12.72
CA ALA A 65 -11.94 18.24 12.41
C ALA A 65 -13.09 19.14 12.89
N LEU A 66 -12.76 20.40 13.19
CA LEU A 66 -13.72 21.43 13.63
C LEU A 66 -14.70 21.82 12.52
N LYS A 67 -14.26 21.74 11.27
CA LYS A 67 -15.09 21.96 10.09
C LYS A 67 -14.99 20.78 9.12
N LYS A 68 -16.05 20.54 8.37
CA LYS A 68 -16.12 19.49 7.36
C LYS A 68 -16.78 19.99 6.08
N ASN A 69 -16.25 19.57 4.93
CA ASN A 69 -16.94 19.56 3.65
C ASN A 69 -16.99 18.09 3.19
N ASP A 70 -18.18 17.49 3.15
CA ASP A 70 -18.40 16.11 2.71
C ASP A 70 -18.93 15.97 1.28
N HIS A 71 -18.94 17.07 0.54
CA HIS A 71 -19.33 17.16 -0.86
C HIS A 71 -18.17 17.73 -1.68
N MET A 72 -16.94 17.27 -1.42
CA MET A 72 -15.73 17.79 -2.06
C MET A 72 -15.82 17.76 -3.59
N LEU A 73 -16.49 16.77 -4.19
CA LEU A 73 -16.67 16.71 -5.65
C LEU A 73 -17.54 17.84 -6.20
N GLN A 74 -18.44 18.41 -5.38
CA GLN A 74 -19.29 19.50 -5.80
C GLN A 74 -18.46 20.78 -5.90
N GLY A 75 -18.16 21.20 -7.13
CA GLY A 75 -17.29 22.35 -7.42
C GLY A 75 -15.83 21.97 -7.67
N SER A 76 -15.49 20.68 -7.64
CA SER A 76 -14.17 20.23 -8.03
C SER A 76 -13.98 20.29 -9.54
N GLU A 77 -12.80 20.74 -9.95
CA GLU A 77 -12.31 20.67 -11.31
C GLU A 77 -11.37 19.46 -11.49
N LEU A 78 -11.30 18.92 -12.71
CA LEU A 78 -10.55 17.71 -13.02
C LEU A 78 -9.27 18.06 -13.81
N VAL A 79 -8.17 18.26 -13.10
CA VAL A 79 -6.89 18.65 -13.69
C VAL A 79 -6.24 17.46 -14.39
N GLY A 80 -5.84 17.66 -15.65
CA GLY A 80 -5.16 16.62 -16.43
C GLY A 80 -6.03 15.40 -16.74
N PHE A 81 -7.34 15.56 -16.87
CA PHE A 81 -8.28 14.46 -17.10
C PHE A 81 -7.88 13.54 -18.26
N LYS A 82 -7.74 12.24 -17.95
CA LYS A 82 -7.25 11.17 -18.84
C LYS A 82 -5.79 11.27 -19.30
N GLN A 83 -5.06 12.29 -18.86
CA GLN A 83 -3.62 12.46 -19.14
C GLN A 83 -2.75 12.02 -17.95
N LEU A 84 -3.33 11.99 -16.75
CA LEU A 84 -2.73 11.47 -15.53
C LEU A 84 -3.38 10.12 -15.22
N ILE A 85 -2.60 9.05 -15.10
CA ILE A 85 -3.15 7.72 -14.79
C ILE A 85 -2.82 7.44 -13.33
N GLY A 86 -3.82 7.47 -12.45
CA GLY A 86 -3.62 7.27 -11.00
C GLY A 86 -2.49 8.14 -10.41
N PRO A 87 -2.57 9.49 -10.54
CA PRO A 87 -1.56 10.40 -9.98
C PRO A 87 -1.55 10.27 -8.46
N GLU A 88 -0.52 9.68 -7.87
CA GLU A 88 -0.54 9.28 -6.46
C GLU A 88 -0.14 10.44 -5.55
N ASP A 89 1.12 10.89 -5.63
CA ASP A 89 1.62 12.01 -4.86
C ASP A 89 1.71 13.28 -5.70
N ILE A 90 1.73 14.43 -5.03
CA ILE A 90 1.78 15.76 -5.63
C ILE A 90 2.81 16.61 -4.90
N ALA A 91 3.82 17.05 -5.63
CA ALA A 91 4.80 18.03 -5.14
C ALA A 91 4.67 19.33 -5.96
N TYR A 92 4.71 20.50 -5.31
CA TYR A 92 4.56 21.79 -5.99
C TYR A 92 5.83 22.62 -5.91
N ASP A 93 6.39 22.96 -7.07
CA ASP A 93 7.48 23.93 -7.15
C ASP A 93 6.92 25.34 -7.33
N SER A 94 6.98 26.12 -6.25
CA SER A 94 6.52 27.50 -6.24
C SER A 94 7.32 28.45 -7.13
N ASN A 95 8.57 28.11 -7.48
CA ASN A 95 9.42 28.96 -8.32
C ASN A 95 9.01 28.87 -9.79
N SER A 96 8.72 27.66 -10.28
CA SER A 96 8.28 27.42 -11.66
C SER A 96 6.75 27.43 -11.82
N GLY A 97 6.00 27.27 -10.74
CA GLY A 97 4.55 27.12 -10.78
C GLY A 97 4.08 25.76 -11.30
N VAL A 98 4.95 24.74 -11.26
CA VAL A 98 4.69 23.40 -11.79
C VAL A 98 4.37 22.43 -10.66
N ILE A 99 3.36 21.60 -10.87
CA ILE A 99 3.11 20.40 -10.07
C ILE A 99 3.85 19.21 -10.67
N TYR A 100 4.53 18.45 -9.83
CA TYR A 100 5.05 17.12 -10.14
C TYR A 100 4.09 16.08 -9.57
N THR A 101 3.81 15.04 -10.35
CA THR A 101 2.94 13.94 -9.89
C THR A 101 3.37 12.59 -10.43
N SER A 102 3.19 11.55 -9.63
CA SER A 102 3.62 10.18 -9.89
C SER A 102 2.46 9.34 -10.44
N CYS A 103 2.59 8.83 -11.65
CA CYS A 103 1.52 8.12 -12.33
C CYS A 103 1.77 6.61 -12.43
N ALA A 104 0.68 5.86 -12.55
CA ALA A 104 0.67 4.40 -12.59
C ALA A 104 1.29 3.80 -13.86
N ASP A 105 1.52 4.62 -14.88
CA ASP A 105 2.25 4.29 -16.10
C ASP A 105 3.78 4.43 -15.96
N GLY A 106 4.28 4.62 -14.73
CA GLY A 106 5.71 4.75 -14.41
C GLY A 106 6.25 6.16 -14.63
N TRP A 107 5.44 7.09 -15.13
CA TRP A 107 5.87 8.47 -15.38
C TRP A 107 5.71 9.34 -14.14
N VAL A 108 6.78 10.06 -13.80
CA VAL A 108 6.67 11.35 -13.11
C VAL A 108 6.34 12.39 -14.17
N LYS A 109 5.20 13.06 -13.99
CA LYS A 109 4.69 14.06 -14.94
C LYS A 109 4.74 15.45 -14.34
N ARG A 110 4.95 16.45 -15.18
CA ARG A 110 4.84 17.87 -14.84
C ARG A 110 3.51 18.41 -15.30
N VAL A 111 2.85 19.17 -14.44
CA VAL A 111 1.54 19.76 -14.66
C VAL A 111 1.65 21.26 -14.42
N THR A 112 1.60 22.03 -15.49
CA THR A 112 1.56 23.50 -15.38
C THR A 112 0.12 23.93 -15.16
N ILE A 113 -0.14 24.55 -14.00
CA ILE A 113 -1.48 25.03 -13.65
C ILE A 113 -1.63 26.47 -14.13
N ASN A 114 -2.66 26.71 -14.92
CA ASN A 114 -3.14 28.05 -15.27
C ASN A 114 -4.45 28.34 -14.54
N ASP A 115 -4.96 29.57 -14.66
CA ASP A 115 -6.22 29.97 -14.02
C ASP A 115 -7.38 29.00 -14.37
N SER A 116 -7.45 28.59 -15.64
CA SER A 116 -8.39 27.62 -16.17
C SER A 116 -7.79 26.22 -16.29
N VAL A 117 -8.53 25.20 -15.85
CA VAL A 117 -8.13 23.80 -16.02
C VAL A 117 -8.05 23.37 -17.49
N ALA A 118 -8.79 24.03 -18.38
CA ALA A 118 -8.72 23.75 -19.82
C ALA A 118 -7.34 24.07 -20.42
N ASP A 119 -6.59 24.99 -19.81
CA ASP A 119 -5.27 25.42 -20.26
C ASP A 119 -4.13 24.65 -19.54
N THR A 120 -4.48 23.57 -18.82
CA THR A 120 -3.49 22.72 -18.13
C THR A 120 -2.60 22.03 -19.16
N ILE A 121 -1.29 22.14 -18.98
CA ILE A 121 -0.29 21.42 -19.78
C ILE A 121 0.26 20.28 -18.94
N VAL A 122 0.14 19.05 -19.46
CA VAL A 122 0.69 17.83 -18.84
C VAL A 122 1.84 17.33 -19.70
N GLU A 123 3.01 17.16 -19.11
CA GLU A 123 4.21 16.67 -19.77
C GLU A 123 4.74 15.42 -19.07
N ASN A 124 5.09 14.41 -19.87
CA ASN A 124 5.88 13.28 -19.39
C ASN A 124 7.31 13.77 -19.16
N TRP A 125 7.79 13.72 -17.91
CA TRP A 125 9.11 14.22 -17.57
C TRP A 125 10.14 13.09 -17.47
N VAL A 126 10.00 12.21 -16.48
CA VAL A 126 10.92 11.07 -16.26
C VAL A 126 10.10 9.80 -16.05
N ASN A 127 10.54 8.67 -16.62
CA ASN A 127 9.91 7.36 -16.40
C ASN A 127 10.82 6.47 -15.54
N THR A 128 10.32 5.99 -14.40
CA THR A 128 11.08 5.13 -13.48
C THR A 128 11.14 3.67 -13.96
N GLY A 129 10.24 3.28 -14.86
CA GLY A 129 9.97 1.90 -15.26
C GLY A 129 9.13 1.12 -14.22
N GLY A 130 8.84 1.72 -13.08
CA GLY A 130 8.11 1.12 -11.96
C GLY A 130 6.71 1.71 -11.76
N ARG A 131 6.32 1.82 -10.50
CA ARG A 131 5.11 2.50 -10.03
C ARG A 131 5.54 3.53 -8.98
N PRO A 132 5.89 4.76 -9.39
CA PRO A 132 6.20 5.80 -8.44
C PRO A 132 4.94 6.09 -7.61
N LEU A 133 5.12 6.18 -6.30
CA LEU A 133 4.13 6.58 -5.31
C LEU A 133 4.57 7.96 -4.78
N GLY A 134 5.27 8.03 -3.66
CA GLY A 134 5.70 9.28 -3.03
C GLY A 134 6.68 10.09 -3.87
N LEU A 135 6.58 11.42 -3.73
CA LEU A 135 7.42 12.40 -4.40
C LEU A 135 7.82 13.53 -3.45
N ALA A 136 9.11 13.85 -3.42
CA ALA A 136 9.62 15.02 -2.73
C ALA A 136 10.54 15.84 -3.64
N LEU A 137 10.41 17.17 -3.59
CA LEU A 137 11.32 18.07 -4.29
C LEU A 137 12.56 18.28 -3.42
N GLY A 138 13.71 17.88 -3.95
CA GLY A 138 15.01 18.10 -3.34
C GLY A 138 15.60 19.48 -3.65
N HIS A 139 16.84 19.67 -3.21
CA HIS A 139 17.63 20.83 -3.60
C HIS A 139 18.07 20.71 -5.08
N ASP A 140 18.47 21.81 -5.70
CA ASP A 140 19.04 21.83 -7.06
C ASP A 140 18.19 21.19 -8.19
N ASN A 141 16.86 21.26 -8.08
CA ASN A 141 15.88 20.66 -9.01
C ASN A 141 15.86 19.12 -9.03
N GLU A 142 16.35 18.47 -7.97
CA GLU A 142 16.19 17.04 -7.80
C GLU A 142 14.76 16.68 -7.41
N VAL A 143 14.29 15.50 -7.84
CA VAL A 143 13.03 14.93 -7.40
C VAL A 143 13.32 13.54 -6.88
N ILE A 144 13.05 13.34 -5.60
CA ILE A 144 13.19 12.05 -4.93
C ILE A 144 11.86 11.32 -5.06
N VAL A 145 11.94 10.04 -5.42
CA VAL A 145 10.79 9.19 -5.71
C VAL A 145 10.85 7.95 -4.83
N ALA A 146 9.75 7.68 -4.12
CA ALA A 146 9.50 6.36 -3.55
C ALA A 146 8.75 5.52 -4.60
N ASP A 147 9.39 4.45 -5.10
CA ASP A 147 8.80 3.57 -6.10
C ASP A 147 8.46 2.21 -5.49
N ALA A 148 7.22 1.76 -5.74
CA ALA A 148 6.73 0.47 -5.25
C ALA A 148 7.32 -0.71 -6.03
N TYR A 149 7.85 -0.49 -7.23
CA TYR A 149 8.41 -1.53 -8.08
C TYR A 149 9.86 -1.22 -8.43
N LYS A 150 10.57 -2.27 -8.84
CA LYS A 150 11.97 -2.15 -9.21
C LYS A 150 12.12 -1.23 -10.42
N ILE A 151 12.99 -0.23 -10.29
CA ILE A 151 13.32 0.67 -11.39
C ILE A 151 13.93 -0.10 -12.57
N SER A 152 13.51 0.26 -13.78
CA SER A 152 14.11 -0.24 -15.03
C SER A 152 14.48 0.90 -15.98
N GLY A 153 14.46 2.15 -15.50
CA GLY A 153 14.75 3.34 -16.29
C GLY A 153 16.21 3.38 -16.78
N GLU A 154 16.38 3.74 -18.05
CA GLU A 154 17.70 3.98 -18.64
C GLU A 154 18.16 5.42 -18.34
N GLY A 155 19.32 5.58 -17.68
CA GLY A 155 20.15 6.78 -17.72
C GLY A 155 19.73 8.01 -16.89
N GLU A 156 18.44 8.21 -16.58
CA GLU A 156 17.94 9.41 -15.89
C GLU A 156 17.52 9.20 -14.42
N VAL A 157 17.50 7.95 -13.94
CA VAL A 157 17.07 7.61 -12.57
C VAL A 157 18.19 6.88 -11.83
N GLU A 158 18.59 7.38 -10.66
CA GLU A 158 19.56 6.74 -9.76
C GLU A 158 18.82 5.98 -8.65
N LEU A 159 19.21 4.72 -8.40
CA LEU A 159 18.76 3.97 -7.23
C LEU A 159 19.54 4.43 -6.00
N LEU A 160 18.85 4.99 -5.02
CA LEU A 160 19.46 5.42 -3.75
C LEU A 160 19.56 4.28 -2.72
N ALA A 161 18.47 3.52 -2.55
CA ALA A 161 18.40 2.38 -1.63
C ALA A 161 17.30 1.40 -2.05
N ASP A 162 17.52 0.10 -1.82
CA ASP A 162 16.52 -0.96 -2.04
C ASP A 162 16.40 -1.95 -0.86
N GLU A 163 17.17 -1.74 0.21
CA GLU A 163 17.13 -2.53 1.44
C GLU A 163 17.61 -1.73 2.65
N ALA A 164 17.21 -2.18 3.83
CA ALA A 164 17.75 -1.74 5.11
C ALA A 164 17.77 -2.93 6.07
N GLU A 165 18.83 -3.04 6.88
CA GLU A 165 19.01 -4.12 7.87
C GLU A 165 18.93 -5.54 7.24
N GLY A 166 19.33 -5.69 5.98
CA GLY A 166 19.27 -6.95 5.24
C GLY A 166 17.86 -7.36 4.76
N VAL A 167 16.87 -6.49 4.91
CA VAL A 167 15.50 -6.70 4.44
C VAL A 167 15.22 -5.77 3.24
N LYS A 168 14.94 -6.38 2.09
CA LYS A 168 14.55 -5.68 0.87
C LYS A 168 13.25 -4.90 1.07
N PHE A 169 13.17 -3.72 0.46
CA PHE A 169 11.90 -2.98 0.38
C PHE A 169 10.95 -3.69 -0.56
N ASN A 170 9.65 -3.58 -0.29
CA ASN A 170 8.63 -4.23 -1.12
C ASN A 170 7.47 -3.30 -1.47
N LEU A 171 7.16 -2.32 -0.60
CA LEU A 171 6.19 -1.28 -0.89
C LEU A 171 6.70 0.07 -0.37
N THR A 172 7.74 0.60 -1.02
CA THR A 172 8.18 1.97 -0.76
C THR A 172 7.07 2.93 -1.15
N ASP A 173 6.61 3.77 -0.22
CA ASP A 173 5.36 4.51 -0.39
C ASP A 173 5.58 6.01 -0.33
N ALA A 174 5.76 6.60 0.86
CA ALA A 174 5.97 8.04 0.98
C ALA A 174 7.44 8.41 1.13
N VAL A 175 7.76 9.65 0.73
CA VAL A 175 9.07 10.27 0.90
C VAL A 175 8.92 11.76 1.20
N ASP A 176 9.80 12.28 2.04
CA ASP A 176 9.96 13.70 2.34
C ASP A 176 11.44 14.02 2.61
N ILE A 177 11.82 15.29 2.52
CA ILE A 177 13.22 15.72 2.62
C ILE A 177 13.35 16.80 3.69
N ALA A 178 14.25 16.58 4.63
CA ALA A 178 14.58 17.57 5.65
C ALA A 178 15.46 18.70 5.09
N GLU A 179 15.52 19.81 5.83
CA GLU A 179 16.31 20.99 5.42
C GLU A 179 17.80 20.67 5.22
N ASP A 180 18.33 19.74 6.01
CA ASP A 180 19.72 19.27 5.92
C ASP A 180 19.98 18.30 4.75
N GLY A 181 18.95 17.96 3.97
CA GLY A 181 19.00 17.03 2.84
C GLY A 181 18.80 15.56 3.22
N THR A 182 18.56 15.23 4.49
CA THR A 182 18.21 13.87 4.89
C THR A 182 16.86 13.48 4.28
N ILE A 183 16.83 12.33 3.61
CA ILE A 183 15.63 11.81 2.96
C ILE A 183 14.92 10.87 3.95
N TYR A 184 13.67 11.16 4.28
CA TYR A 184 12.82 10.31 5.12
C TYR A 184 11.79 9.62 4.26
N PHE A 185 11.64 8.31 4.41
CA PHE A 185 10.72 7.54 3.56
C PHE A 185 10.16 6.32 4.29
N THR A 186 9.09 5.75 3.74
CA THR A 186 8.45 4.56 4.29
C THR A 186 8.52 3.37 3.36
N ASP A 187 8.61 2.20 3.96
CA ASP A 187 8.27 0.92 3.35
C ASP A 187 6.95 0.51 4.01
N ALA A 188 5.83 0.77 3.34
CA ALA A 188 4.49 0.59 3.91
C ALA A 188 4.25 -0.88 4.30
N SER A 189 4.85 -1.81 3.57
CA SER A 189 4.93 -3.23 3.90
C SER A 189 6.16 -3.85 3.27
N TYR A 190 7.06 -4.40 4.08
CA TYR A 190 8.16 -5.22 3.55
C TYR A 190 7.70 -6.61 3.08
N LYS A 191 6.43 -7.00 3.34
CA LYS A 191 5.88 -8.32 3.01
C LYS A 191 5.00 -8.31 1.75
N TYR A 192 4.13 -7.32 1.60
CA TYR A 192 3.13 -7.26 0.53
C TYR A 192 3.44 -6.16 -0.46
N SER A 193 3.25 -6.45 -1.74
CA SER A 193 3.42 -5.48 -2.81
C SER A 193 2.20 -4.55 -2.91
N LEU A 194 2.30 -3.49 -3.73
CA LEU A 194 1.15 -2.63 -4.02
C LEU A 194 -0.05 -3.40 -4.59
N HIS A 195 0.16 -4.49 -5.35
CA HIS A 195 -0.96 -5.29 -5.86
C HIS A 195 -1.69 -6.07 -4.76
N GLU A 196 -0.98 -6.33 -3.65
CA GLU A 196 -1.43 -7.15 -2.53
C GLU A 196 -1.73 -6.31 -1.29
N PHE A 197 -1.77 -4.97 -1.41
CA PHE A 197 -1.98 -4.06 -0.28
C PHE A 197 -3.25 -4.39 0.53
N LEU A 198 -4.30 -4.88 -0.14
CA LEU A 198 -5.52 -5.29 0.54
C LEU A 198 -5.27 -6.50 1.46
N TRP A 199 -4.37 -7.41 1.09
CA TRP A 199 -3.96 -8.51 1.96
C TRP A 199 -3.16 -8.03 3.16
N ASP A 200 -2.33 -7.00 3.04
CA ASP A 200 -1.65 -6.40 4.18
C ASP A 200 -2.67 -5.84 5.20
N ILE A 201 -3.65 -5.07 4.71
CA ILE A 201 -4.73 -4.51 5.53
C ILE A 201 -5.55 -5.63 6.20
N LEU A 202 -5.88 -6.69 5.46
CA LEU A 202 -6.67 -7.82 5.98
C LEU A 202 -5.87 -8.69 6.95
N GLU A 203 -4.56 -8.85 6.73
CA GLU A 203 -3.71 -9.52 7.69
C GLU A 203 -3.54 -8.66 8.93
N GLY A 204 -3.60 -7.34 8.81
CA GLY A 204 -3.66 -6.42 9.95
C GLY A 204 -2.44 -6.56 10.85
N LYS A 205 -1.27 -6.81 10.27
CA LYS A 205 0.01 -6.94 10.97
C LYS A 205 0.93 -5.77 10.63
N PRO A 206 1.85 -5.42 11.54
CA PRO A 206 2.64 -4.21 11.40
C PRO A 206 3.91 -4.45 10.55
N TYR A 207 3.76 -4.62 9.24
CA TYR A 207 4.91 -4.85 8.34
C TYR A 207 5.56 -3.55 7.82
N GLY A 208 5.11 -2.40 8.28
CA GLY A 208 5.61 -1.10 7.86
C GLY A 208 6.87 -0.68 8.60
N ARG A 209 7.71 0.11 7.93
CA ARG A 209 8.92 0.72 8.48
C ARG A 209 9.05 2.17 8.04
N ALA A 210 9.64 2.99 8.91
CA ALA A 210 10.09 4.34 8.57
C ALA A 210 11.62 4.38 8.59
N MET A 211 12.21 5.00 7.57
CA MET A 211 13.66 5.06 7.40
C MET A 211 14.14 6.49 7.13
N SER A 212 15.42 6.72 7.39
CA SER A 212 16.17 7.85 6.84
C SER A 212 17.25 7.36 5.90
N TYR A 213 17.53 8.12 4.86
CA TYR A 213 18.67 7.97 3.98
C TYR A 213 19.48 9.26 3.99
N ASP A 214 20.78 9.13 4.26
CA ASP A 214 21.74 10.22 4.18
C ASP A 214 22.43 10.20 2.80
N PRO A 215 22.21 11.19 1.93
CA PRO A 215 22.77 11.21 0.59
C PRO A 215 24.30 11.38 0.56
N VAL A 216 24.91 11.90 1.64
CA VAL A 216 26.36 12.08 1.76
C VAL A 216 27.04 10.77 2.10
N THR A 217 26.52 10.05 3.09
CA THR A 217 27.09 8.76 3.53
C THR A 217 26.56 7.56 2.74
N LYS A 218 25.46 7.76 2.00
CA LYS A 218 24.70 6.71 1.31
C LYS A 218 24.20 5.61 2.26
N GLU A 219 23.94 5.98 3.51
CA GLU A 219 23.51 5.06 4.56
C GLU A 219 22.00 5.15 4.77
N THR A 220 21.32 4.00 4.74
CA THR A 220 19.91 3.87 5.13
C THR A 220 19.81 3.38 6.57
N LYS A 221 19.03 4.05 7.40
CA LYS A 221 18.75 3.67 8.80
C LYS A 221 17.26 3.45 9.00
N VAL A 222 16.89 2.37 9.69
CA VAL A 222 15.51 2.16 10.14
C VAL A 222 15.32 2.95 11.43
N LEU A 223 14.34 3.86 11.42
CA LEU A 223 14.02 4.74 12.55
C LEU A 223 12.90 4.15 13.41
N ALA A 224 11.96 3.47 12.77
CA ALA A 224 10.85 2.80 13.41
C ALA A 224 10.49 1.51 12.67
N HIS A 225 10.23 0.47 13.46
CA HIS A 225 9.73 -0.83 13.03
C HIS A 225 8.26 -0.98 13.43
N ASP A 226 7.64 -2.05 12.95
CA ASP A 226 6.31 -2.46 13.38
C ASP A 226 5.24 -1.35 13.22
N LEU A 227 5.24 -0.68 12.07
CA LEU A 227 4.19 0.27 11.69
C LEU A 227 3.07 -0.44 10.93
N TYR A 228 1.83 -0.06 11.18
CA TYR A 228 0.69 -0.55 10.40
C TYR A 228 0.54 0.27 9.12
N PHE A 229 0.77 -0.36 7.96
CA PHE A 229 0.62 0.21 6.61
C PHE A 229 1.08 1.68 6.52
N ALA A 230 2.40 1.88 6.63
CA ALA A 230 3.05 3.19 6.72
C ALA A 230 3.02 3.93 5.37
N ASN A 231 1.85 4.42 4.97
CA ASN A 231 1.62 4.98 3.64
C ASN A 231 2.07 6.44 3.51
N GLY A 232 2.01 7.25 4.57
CA GLY A 232 2.42 8.66 4.55
C GLY A 232 3.65 8.95 5.42
N ILE A 233 4.43 9.98 5.07
CA ILE A 233 5.50 10.54 5.90
C ILE A 233 5.61 12.05 5.69
N ALA A 234 5.94 12.81 6.72
CA ALA A 234 6.23 14.24 6.62
C ALA A 234 7.17 14.69 7.73
N VAL A 235 8.16 15.52 7.39
CA VAL A 235 9.07 16.19 8.32
C VAL A 235 8.39 17.45 8.86
N SER A 236 8.46 17.66 10.17
CA SER A 236 7.84 18.82 10.79
C SER A 236 8.55 20.13 10.39
N PRO A 237 7.84 21.28 10.36
CA PRO A 237 8.48 22.56 10.03
C PRO A 237 9.64 22.95 10.96
N ASP A 238 9.63 22.47 12.21
CA ASP A 238 10.71 22.68 13.19
C ASP A 238 11.80 21.59 13.15
N GLN A 239 11.71 20.66 12.20
CA GLN A 239 12.67 19.57 11.94
C GLN A 239 12.87 18.63 13.15
N GLN A 240 11.92 18.59 14.09
CA GLN A 240 12.06 17.81 15.33
C GLN A 240 11.40 16.43 15.27
N TYR A 241 10.43 16.21 14.37
CA TYR A 241 9.70 14.94 14.31
C TYR A 241 9.18 14.62 12.91
N VAL A 242 8.85 13.33 12.72
CA VAL A 242 8.32 12.77 11.47
C VAL A 242 6.98 12.11 11.76
N VAL A 243 5.96 12.35 10.92
CA VAL A 243 4.59 11.85 11.15
C VAL A 243 4.14 10.92 10.03
N SER A 244 3.60 9.75 10.38
CA SER A 244 2.91 8.85 9.44
C SER A 244 1.40 9.10 9.47
N LYS A 245 0.78 9.29 8.31
CA LYS A 245 -0.63 9.70 8.20
C LYS A 245 -1.38 8.80 7.22
N ASN A 246 -2.46 8.18 7.69
CA ASN A 246 -3.44 7.51 6.82
C ASN A 246 -4.78 8.27 6.90
N SER A 247 -5.44 8.40 5.75
CA SER A 247 -6.85 8.81 5.54
C SER A 247 -7.13 10.30 5.28
N GLY A 248 -7.68 10.59 4.10
CA GLY A 248 -8.44 11.81 3.78
C GLY A 248 -7.62 13.12 3.74
N VAL A 249 -8.20 14.17 3.15
CA VAL A 249 -7.55 15.48 3.10
C VAL A 249 -7.97 16.29 4.32
N PHE A 250 -7.10 16.30 5.32
CA PHE A 250 -7.22 17.18 6.47
C PHE A 250 -6.31 18.39 6.30
N ILE A 251 -6.87 19.58 6.50
CA ILE A 251 -6.08 20.78 6.81
C ILE A 251 -5.78 20.74 8.30
N VAL A 252 -4.51 20.93 8.65
CA VAL A 252 -4.01 20.94 10.02
C VAL A 252 -3.35 22.28 10.35
N ASP A 253 -3.31 22.65 11.64
CA ASP A 253 -2.50 23.78 12.11
C ASP A 253 -1.01 23.39 12.24
N LEU A 254 -0.16 24.34 12.68
CA LEU A 254 1.28 24.12 12.81
C LEU A 254 1.61 23.06 13.87
N GLU A 255 0.70 22.85 14.81
CA GLU A 255 0.78 21.82 15.85
C GLU A 255 0.24 20.45 15.36
N GLY A 256 -0.16 20.34 14.09
CA GLY A 256 -0.65 19.10 13.46
C GLY A 256 -2.10 18.75 13.82
N LYS A 257 -2.84 19.64 14.47
CA LYS A 257 -4.23 19.41 14.84
C LYS A 257 -5.17 19.67 13.66
N PRO A 258 -6.10 18.75 13.34
CA PRO A 258 -7.04 18.94 12.24
C PRO A 258 -8.00 20.11 12.46
N THR A 259 -7.99 21.07 11.55
CA THR A 259 -8.91 22.22 11.54
C THR A 259 -10.08 21.96 10.61
N GLU A 260 -9.82 21.41 9.42
CA GLU A 260 -10.82 21.20 8.37
C GLU A 260 -10.64 19.82 7.72
N HIS A 261 -11.75 19.15 7.40
CA HIS A 261 -11.75 17.86 6.72
C HIS A 261 -12.55 17.96 5.43
N TYR A 262 -11.88 17.70 4.31
CA TYR A 262 -12.49 17.62 2.99
C TYR A 262 -12.57 16.15 2.57
N CYS A 263 -13.79 15.68 2.33
CA CYS A 263 -14.04 14.31 1.90
C CYS A 263 -15.23 14.25 0.94
N ASP A 264 -15.34 13.15 0.21
CA ASP A 264 -16.53 12.83 -0.57
C ASP A 264 -16.64 11.30 -0.67
N LEU A 265 -17.85 10.75 -0.59
CA LEU A 265 -18.05 9.30 -0.72
C LEU A 265 -17.64 8.80 -2.11
N GLY A 266 -17.73 9.66 -3.13
CA GLY A 266 -17.31 9.38 -4.49
C GLY A 266 -15.80 9.46 -4.72
N LEU A 267 -15.01 9.88 -3.73
CA LEU A 267 -13.55 10.01 -3.80
C LEU A 267 -12.87 8.98 -2.88
N ALA A 268 -12.85 7.72 -3.32
CA ALA A 268 -12.08 6.66 -2.67
C ALA A 268 -10.62 6.73 -3.10
N LEU A 269 -9.70 6.34 -2.20
CA LEU A 269 -8.26 6.28 -2.48
C LEU A 269 -7.67 7.62 -2.99
N ILE A 270 -8.09 8.73 -2.36
CA ILE A 270 -7.28 9.95 -2.36
C ILE A 270 -6.02 9.67 -1.55
N SER A 271 -4.87 9.80 -2.18
CA SER A 271 -3.56 9.42 -1.65
C SER A 271 -2.78 10.61 -1.11
N SER A 272 -2.87 11.76 -1.77
CA SER A 272 -2.14 12.97 -1.40
C SER A 272 -3.04 14.21 -1.45
N GLY A 273 -2.59 15.29 -0.81
CA GLY A 273 -3.31 16.56 -0.79
C GLY A 273 -2.41 17.73 -0.45
N ILE A 274 -2.33 18.72 -1.35
CA ILE A 274 -1.60 19.97 -1.12
C ILE A 274 -2.51 21.17 -1.33
N LYS A 275 -2.30 22.23 -0.55
CA LYS A 275 -2.96 23.51 -0.74
C LYS A 275 -2.04 24.49 -1.46
N ILE A 276 -2.48 25.02 -2.60
CA ILE A 276 -1.76 26.04 -3.37
C ILE A 276 -2.69 27.24 -3.55
N GLY A 277 -2.34 28.36 -2.93
CA GLY A 277 -3.21 29.54 -2.86
C GLY A 277 -4.57 29.20 -2.24
N ASN A 278 -5.64 29.47 -2.99
CA ASN A 278 -7.03 29.20 -2.58
C ASN A 278 -7.54 27.81 -2.96
N HIS A 279 -6.69 26.95 -3.53
CA HIS A 279 -7.12 25.65 -4.03
C HIS A 279 -6.46 24.51 -3.26
N ILE A 280 -7.21 23.43 -3.08
CA ILE A 280 -6.68 22.12 -2.70
C ILE A 280 -6.52 21.29 -3.97
N TYR A 281 -5.39 20.59 -4.08
CA TYR A 281 -5.09 19.63 -5.13
C TYR A 281 -4.92 18.25 -4.49
N CYS A 282 -5.56 17.22 -5.05
CA CYS A 282 -5.48 15.86 -4.52
C CYS A 282 -5.12 14.85 -5.60
N GLY A 283 -4.13 14.03 -5.28
CA GLY A 283 -3.81 12.82 -6.02
C GLY A 283 -4.75 11.68 -5.67
N SER A 284 -4.82 10.70 -6.54
CA SER A 284 -5.51 9.44 -6.32
C SER A 284 -4.77 8.29 -6.98
N LEU A 285 -4.74 7.15 -6.28
CA LEU A 285 -4.31 5.87 -6.86
C LEU A 285 -5.24 5.38 -7.97
N LEU A 286 -6.49 5.86 -8.01
CA LEU A 286 -7.55 5.31 -8.85
C LEU A 286 -7.96 6.25 -10.00
N TYR A 287 -8.14 7.54 -9.71
CA TYR A 287 -8.76 8.44 -10.66
C TYR A 287 -7.76 8.94 -11.71
N PRO A 288 -8.15 9.07 -12.99
CA PRO A 288 -7.22 9.51 -14.03
C PRO A 288 -7.14 11.05 -14.14
N TYR A 289 -7.00 11.73 -12.99
CA TYR A 289 -6.95 13.19 -12.87
C TYR A 289 -6.52 13.59 -11.45
N ILE A 290 -6.03 14.82 -11.31
CA ILE A 290 -5.89 15.50 -10.02
C ILE A 290 -7.20 16.24 -9.74
N VAL A 291 -7.74 16.09 -8.54
CA VAL A 291 -8.91 16.87 -8.08
C VAL A 291 -8.42 18.25 -7.66
N ARG A 292 -9.02 19.32 -8.17
CA ARG A 292 -8.77 20.70 -7.73
C ARG A 292 -10.05 21.31 -7.17
N LEU A 293 -10.02 21.86 -5.97
CA LEU A 293 -11.17 22.52 -5.35
C LEU A 293 -10.80 23.91 -4.81
N ASP A 294 -11.56 24.94 -5.19
CA ASP A 294 -11.46 26.26 -4.56
C ASP A 294 -12.12 26.24 -3.17
N VAL A 295 -11.31 26.38 -2.12
CA VAL A 295 -11.80 26.32 -0.73
C VAL A 295 -12.52 27.58 -0.27
N THR A 296 -12.42 28.68 -1.01
CA THR A 296 -13.13 29.93 -0.74
C THR A 296 -14.56 29.89 -1.28
N GLU A 297 -14.76 29.27 -2.44
CA GLU A 297 -16.08 29.04 -3.01
C GLU A 297 -16.79 27.84 -2.35
N HIS A 298 -16.02 26.81 -1.99
CA HIS A 298 -16.53 25.57 -1.40
C HIS A 298 -15.93 25.29 0.01
N PRO A 299 -16.16 26.16 1.01
CA PRO A 299 -15.53 26.06 2.33
C PRO A 299 -16.07 24.91 3.18
N ALA A 300 -15.22 24.36 4.04
CA ALA A 300 -15.64 23.48 5.12
C ALA A 300 -16.51 24.25 6.14
N ARG A 301 -17.57 23.60 6.63
CA ARG A 301 -18.54 24.19 7.58
C ARG A 301 -18.42 23.53 8.94
N ALA A 302 -18.77 24.24 10.01
CA ALA A 302 -18.70 23.71 11.37
C ALA A 302 -19.46 22.38 11.48
N THR A 303 -18.80 21.36 12.02
CA THR A 303 -19.40 20.06 12.31
C THR A 303 -20.34 20.21 13.50
N VAL A 304 -21.66 20.20 13.24
CA VAL A 304 -22.70 20.16 14.28
C VAL A 304 -22.61 18.85 15.07
#